data_AF-A0A3C0RAP7-F1
#
_entry.id   AF-A0A3C0RAP7-F1
#
_cell.length_a   1.000
_cell.length_b   1.000
_cell.length_c   1.000
_cell.angle_alpha   90.00
_cell.angle_beta   90.00
_cell.angle_gamma   90.00
#
_symmetry.space_group_name_H-M   'P 1'
#
loop_
_entity.id
_entity.type
_entity.pdbx_description
1 polymer ?
#
loop_
_entity_poly.entity_id
_entity_poly.type
_entity_poly.pdbx_seq_one_letter_code
_entity_poly.pdbx_strand_id
1 'polypeptide(L)'
;QKTAKEYTNLPPGNYTFRVKARNNLGNESPVQSYRFKVLPPWYLTIWAFLLYTCIIGLLIYRLYRYFYQKFKDQQAKYQEEQRQLQYLHQLEMDKAEKELIALRNAKLEAELQVKNTELASAALHLVQKSDVLQKIKEQMSKLKQDAPSMSDTTDLKKILKTLNEENKIEEQWQQFSQHFDVVHHDFLSKLKTKHPKLTPNEQKLCAYLKMNLTTKEIAQLMNITPRGVEISRYRLRKKLEVPAGMHLFNFLDAIG
;
A
#
# COMPACT_ATOMS: atom_id res chain seq x y z
N GLN A 1 -90.73 -48.51 -47.77
CA GLN A 1 -90.77 -47.77 -46.48
C GLN A 1 -89.45 -48.02 -45.76
N LYS A 2 -88.82 -47.01 -45.13
CA LYS A 2 -87.56 -47.20 -44.37
C LYS A 2 -87.90 -47.84 -43.01
N THR A 3 -87.25 -48.95 -42.67
CA THR A 3 -87.46 -49.71 -41.42
C THR A 3 -86.57 -49.24 -40.26
N ALA A 4 -85.65 -48.30 -40.50
CA ALA A 4 -84.73 -47.75 -39.51
C ALA A 4 -84.79 -46.21 -39.48
N LYS A 5 -84.64 -45.65 -38.27
CA LYS A 5 -84.49 -44.21 -38.04
C LYS A 5 -83.28 -44.00 -37.14
N GLU A 6 -82.29 -43.28 -37.66
CA GLU A 6 -81.11 -42.91 -36.90
C GLU A 6 -81.39 -41.66 -36.06
N TYR A 7 -80.92 -41.69 -34.81
CA TYR A 7 -80.95 -40.56 -33.90
C TYR A 7 -79.51 -40.21 -33.55
N THR A 8 -79.00 -39.12 -34.13
CA THR A 8 -77.67 -38.57 -33.81
C THR A 8 -77.79 -37.55 -32.68
N ASN A 9 -76.69 -37.33 -31.94
CA ASN A 9 -76.59 -36.31 -30.87
C ASN A 9 -77.56 -36.47 -29.69
N LEU A 10 -77.83 -37.70 -29.25
CA LEU A 10 -78.54 -37.92 -27.98
C LEU A 10 -77.62 -37.53 -26.80
N PRO A 11 -77.99 -36.55 -25.95
CA PRO A 11 -77.18 -36.19 -24.79
C PRO A 11 -77.07 -37.36 -23.79
N PRO A 12 -76.10 -37.35 -22.86
CA PRO A 12 -75.97 -38.40 -21.86
C PRO A 12 -77.21 -38.44 -20.95
N GLY A 13 -77.81 -39.61 -20.80
CA GLY A 13 -79.07 -39.73 -20.07
C GLY A 13 -79.73 -41.09 -20.19
N ASN A 14 -80.87 -41.23 -19.49
CA ASN A 14 -81.70 -42.41 -19.57
C ASN A 14 -82.82 -42.16 -20.59
N TYR A 15 -82.89 -42.98 -21.63
CA TYR A 15 -83.88 -42.84 -22.69
C TYR A 15 -84.84 -44.03 -22.69
N THR A 16 -86.09 -43.75 -23.02
CA THR A 16 -87.09 -44.78 -23.31
C THR A 16 -87.56 -44.62 -24.75
N PHE A 17 -87.16 -45.53 -25.62
CA PHE A 17 -87.67 -45.60 -26.98
C PHE A 17 -89.11 -46.13 -26.94
N ARG A 18 -90.05 -45.44 -27.60
CA ARG A 18 -91.46 -45.84 -27.71
C ARG A 18 -91.87 -45.93 -29.17
N VAL A 19 -92.51 -47.04 -29.56
CA VAL A 19 -92.95 -47.28 -30.95
C VAL A 19 -94.37 -47.82 -30.98
N LYS A 20 -95.17 -47.36 -31.96
CA LYS A 20 -96.48 -47.91 -32.31
C LYS A 20 -96.59 -47.97 -33.84
N ALA A 21 -97.30 -48.97 -34.36
CA ALA A 21 -97.56 -49.14 -35.79
C ALA A 21 -98.99 -48.67 -36.13
N ARG A 22 -99.22 -48.16 -37.35
CA ARG A 22 -100.55 -47.83 -37.86
C ARG A 22 -100.77 -48.55 -39.19
N ASN A 23 -101.91 -49.22 -39.36
CA ASN A 23 -102.26 -49.91 -40.61
C ASN A 23 -102.99 -48.99 -41.60
N ASN A 24 -103.21 -49.45 -42.84
CA ASN A 24 -103.84 -48.65 -43.92
C ASN A 24 -105.33 -48.32 -43.69
N LEU A 25 -105.99 -48.96 -42.72
CA LEU A 25 -107.37 -48.68 -42.29
C LEU A 25 -107.44 -47.69 -41.12
N GLY A 26 -106.29 -47.21 -40.65
CA GLY A 26 -106.19 -46.21 -39.59
C GLY A 26 -106.02 -46.76 -38.17
N ASN A 27 -106.04 -48.08 -37.97
CA ASN A 27 -105.90 -48.72 -36.65
C ASN A 27 -104.44 -48.67 -36.16
N GLU A 28 -104.25 -48.30 -34.89
CA GLU A 28 -102.93 -48.18 -34.23
C GLU A 28 -102.66 -49.36 -33.28
N SER A 29 -101.41 -49.82 -33.20
CA SER A 29 -100.95 -50.87 -32.26
C SER A 29 -100.73 -50.32 -30.84
N PRO A 30 -100.71 -51.18 -29.80
CA PRO A 30 -100.23 -50.77 -28.49
C PRO A 30 -98.78 -50.26 -28.58
N VAL A 31 -98.45 -49.28 -27.72
CA VAL A 31 -97.11 -48.69 -27.67
C VAL A 31 -96.14 -49.66 -26.99
N GLN A 32 -95.11 -50.11 -27.70
CA GLN A 32 -94.01 -50.88 -27.12
C GLN A 32 -92.89 -49.93 -26.68
N SER A 33 -92.21 -50.27 -25.58
CA SER A 33 -91.14 -49.41 -25.03
C SER A 33 -89.86 -50.17 -24.65
N TYR A 34 -88.69 -49.57 -24.89
CA TYR A 34 -87.36 -50.11 -24.56
C TYR A 34 -86.51 -49.03 -23.87
N ARG A 35 -85.84 -49.39 -22.76
CA ARG A 35 -85.00 -48.46 -21.97
C ARG A 35 -83.52 -48.70 -22.23
N PHE A 36 -82.77 -47.64 -22.49
CA PHE A 36 -81.31 -47.68 -22.61
C PHE A 36 -80.68 -46.42 -22.02
N LYS A 37 -79.37 -46.49 -21.71
CA LYS A 37 -78.61 -45.38 -21.13
C LYS A 37 -77.47 -45.00 -22.06
N VAL A 38 -77.37 -43.72 -22.37
CA VAL A 38 -76.24 -43.15 -23.11
C VAL A 38 -75.23 -42.66 -22.09
N LEU A 39 -74.03 -43.27 -22.07
CA LEU A 39 -72.94 -42.87 -21.17
C LEU A 39 -72.32 -41.54 -21.61
N PRO A 40 -71.88 -40.69 -20.67
CA PRO A 40 -71.18 -39.47 -21.01
C PRO A 40 -69.85 -39.79 -21.72
N PRO A 41 -69.40 -38.92 -22.65
CA PRO A 41 -68.08 -39.04 -23.25
C PRO A 41 -66.95 -39.11 -22.20
N TRP A 42 -65.93 -39.92 -22.48
CA TRP A 42 -64.84 -40.19 -21.53
C TRP A 42 -64.08 -38.92 -21.06
N TYR A 43 -64.00 -37.89 -21.89
CA TYR A 43 -63.33 -36.61 -21.56
C TYR A 43 -64.11 -35.74 -20.55
N LEU A 44 -65.38 -36.06 -20.26
CA LEU A 44 -66.19 -35.40 -19.22
C LEU A 44 -66.19 -36.16 -17.89
N THR A 45 -65.36 -37.20 -17.76
CA THR A 45 -65.24 -37.96 -16.51
C THR A 45 -64.35 -37.24 -15.49
N ILE A 46 -64.60 -37.48 -14.20
CA ILE A 46 -63.77 -36.94 -13.11
C ILE A 46 -62.29 -37.35 -13.28
N TRP A 47 -62.04 -38.57 -13.75
CA TRP A 47 -60.69 -39.06 -14.05
C TRP A 47 -59.98 -38.27 -15.15
N ALA A 48 -60.71 -37.81 -16.17
CA ALA A 48 -60.14 -36.95 -17.21
C ALA A 48 -59.75 -35.57 -16.66
N PHE A 49 -60.57 -34.96 -15.80
CA PHE A 49 -60.21 -33.71 -15.12
C PHE A 49 -58.98 -33.87 -14.22
N LEU A 50 -58.89 -34.96 -13.44
CA LEU A 50 -57.70 -35.26 -12.65
C LEU A 50 -56.45 -35.35 -13.54
N LEU A 51 -56.52 -36.07 -14.66
CA LEU A 51 -55.43 -36.16 -15.63
C LEU A 51 -55.01 -34.77 -16.15
N TYR A 52 -55.97 -33.92 -16.55
CA TYR A 52 -55.67 -32.57 -17.02
C TYR A 52 -55.00 -31.71 -15.95
N THR A 53 -55.48 -31.76 -14.71
CA THR A 53 -54.84 -31.03 -13.60
C THR A 53 -53.43 -31.53 -13.32
N CYS A 54 -53.17 -32.85 -13.41
CA CYS A 54 -51.83 -33.41 -13.28
C CYS A 54 -50.89 -32.95 -14.41
N ILE A 55 -51.36 -32.96 -15.67
CA ILE A 55 -50.57 -32.53 -16.82
C ILE A 55 -50.23 -31.03 -16.69
N ILE A 56 -51.21 -30.20 -16.34
CA ILE A 56 -51.00 -28.76 -16.11
C ILE A 56 -50.02 -28.53 -14.97
N GLY A 57 -50.18 -29.24 -13.84
CA GLY A 57 -49.26 -29.15 -12.70
C GLY A 57 -47.83 -29.55 -13.07
N LEU A 58 -47.64 -30.60 -13.87
CA LEU A 58 -46.33 -31.01 -14.38
C LEU A 58 -45.72 -29.94 -15.29
N LEU A 59 -46.52 -29.33 -16.16
CA LEU A 59 -46.09 -28.25 -17.05
C LEU A 59 -45.65 -27.02 -16.26
N ILE A 60 -46.45 -26.61 -15.28
CA ILE A 60 -46.13 -25.50 -14.38
C ILE A 60 -44.85 -25.80 -13.60
N TYR A 61 -44.70 -27.01 -13.05
CA TYR A 61 -43.50 -27.43 -12.33
C TYR A 61 -42.25 -27.39 -13.23
N ARG A 62 -42.35 -27.88 -14.48
CA ARG A 62 -41.26 -27.83 -15.47
C ARG A 62 -40.86 -26.39 -15.80
N LEU A 63 -41.84 -25.52 -16.05
CA LEU A 63 -41.59 -24.10 -16.33
C LEU A 63 -40.95 -23.40 -15.13
N TYR A 64 -41.51 -23.59 -13.94
CA TYR A 64 -40.96 -23.05 -12.71
C TYR A 64 -39.50 -23.47 -12.52
N ARG A 65 -39.21 -24.76 -12.69
CA ARG A 65 -37.84 -25.29 -12.58
C ARG A 65 -36.89 -24.69 -13.62
N TYR A 66 -37.34 -24.53 -14.86
CA TYR A 66 -36.55 -23.90 -15.93
C TYR A 66 -36.22 -22.44 -15.60
N PHE A 67 -37.23 -21.66 -15.21
CA PHE A 67 -37.03 -20.25 -14.82
C PHE A 67 -36.12 -20.12 -13.60
N TYR A 68 -36.30 -20.98 -12.60
CA TYR A 68 -35.49 -20.96 -11.38
C TYR A 68 -34.00 -21.23 -11.66
N GLN A 69 -33.69 -22.21 -12.51
CA GLN A 69 -32.30 -22.50 -12.92
C GLN A 69 -31.69 -21.32 -13.69
N LYS A 70 -32.40 -20.80 -14.69
CA LYS A 70 -31.92 -19.68 -15.50
C LYS A 70 -31.64 -18.43 -14.65
N PHE A 71 -32.50 -18.15 -13.67
CA PHE A 71 -32.31 -17.03 -12.75
C PHE A 71 -31.04 -17.19 -11.89
N LYS A 72 -30.82 -18.40 -11.37
CA LYS A 72 -29.63 -18.73 -10.56
C LYS A 72 -28.33 -18.55 -11.35
N ASP A 73 -28.30 -19.01 -12.60
CA ASP A 73 -27.12 -18.91 -13.45
C ASP A 73 -26.80 -17.44 -13.80
N GLN A 74 -27.82 -16.63 -14.07
CA GLN A 74 -27.63 -15.21 -14.33
C GLN A 74 -27.07 -14.48 -13.11
N GLN A 75 -27.54 -14.83 -11.92
CA GLN A 75 -27.07 -14.25 -10.67
C GLN A 75 -25.61 -14.66 -10.35
N ALA A 76 -25.24 -15.91 -10.63
CA ALA A 76 -23.86 -16.37 -10.47
C ALA A 76 -22.89 -15.61 -11.40
N LYS A 77 -23.25 -15.44 -12.67
CA LYS A 77 -22.45 -14.65 -13.63
C LYS A 77 -22.30 -13.19 -13.20
N TYR A 78 -23.38 -12.56 -12.75
CA TYR A 78 -23.33 -11.19 -12.25
C TYR A 78 -22.42 -11.05 -11.02
N GLN A 79 -22.45 -12.01 -10.11
CA GLN A 79 -21.54 -12.03 -8.95
C GLN A 79 -20.08 -12.28 -9.34
N GLU A 80 -19.82 -13.11 -10.35
CA GLU A 80 -18.46 -13.30 -10.89
C GLU A 80 -17.93 -12.02 -11.52
N GLU A 81 -18.73 -11.34 -12.33
CA GLU A 81 -18.37 -10.06 -12.95
C GLU A 81 -18.08 -8.99 -11.90
N GLN A 82 -18.92 -8.88 -10.86
CA GLN A 82 -18.68 -7.97 -9.74
C GLN A 82 -17.38 -8.30 -8.99
N ARG A 83 -17.09 -9.59 -8.74
CA ARG A 83 -15.85 -10.01 -8.10
C ARG A 83 -14.63 -9.69 -8.96
N GLN A 84 -14.73 -9.88 -10.28
CA GLN A 84 -13.66 -9.51 -11.21
C GLN A 84 -13.41 -8.00 -11.20
N LEU A 85 -14.47 -7.18 -11.25
CA LEU A 85 -14.36 -5.72 -11.16
C LEU A 85 -13.73 -5.27 -9.84
N GLN A 86 -14.15 -5.86 -8.72
CA GLN A 86 -13.56 -5.57 -7.39
C GLN A 86 -12.08 -5.96 -7.34
N TYR A 87 -11.72 -7.13 -7.88
CA TYR A 87 -10.35 -7.59 -7.94
C TYR A 87 -9.46 -6.68 -8.80
N LEU A 88 -9.95 -6.24 -9.96
CA LEU A 88 -9.25 -5.29 -10.82
C LEU A 88 -9.06 -3.95 -10.12
N HIS A 89 -10.11 -3.43 -9.48
CA HIS A 89 -10.04 -2.19 -8.73
C HIS A 89 -9.02 -2.27 -7.59
N GLN A 90 -9.01 -3.38 -6.83
CA GLN A 90 -8.03 -3.60 -5.78
C GLN A 90 -6.59 -3.62 -6.33
N LEU A 91 -6.36 -4.28 -7.48
CA LEU A 91 -5.06 -4.30 -8.12
C LEU A 91 -4.60 -2.90 -8.57
N GLU A 92 -5.51 -2.06 -9.04
CA GLU A 92 -5.22 -0.67 -9.38
C GLU A 92 -4.87 0.17 -8.14
N MET A 93 -5.59 -0.02 -7.03
CA MET A 93 -5.30 0.63 -5.75
C MET A 93 -3.94 0.21 -5.18
N ASP A 94 -3.62 -1.08 -5.21
CA ASP A 94 -2.32 -1.59 -4.76
C ASP A 94 -1.15 -1.02 -5.58
N LYS A 95 -1.34 -0.83 -6.90
CA LYS A 95 -0.33 -0.19 -7.76
C LYS A 95 -0.16 1.29 -7.42
N ALA A 96 -1.27 2.01 -7.29
CA ALA A 96 -1.25 3.43 -6.94
C ALA A 96 -0.62 3.66 -5.55
N GLU A 97 -0.90 2.79 -4.57
CA GLU A 97 -0.29 2.84 -3.24
C GLU A 97 1.22 2.61 -3.31
N LYS A 98 1.68 1.62 -4.07
CA LYS A 98 3.13 1.37 -4.26
C LYS A 98 3.84 2.55 -4.92
N GLU A 99 3.23 3.14 -5.94
CA GLU A 99 3.77 4.34 -6.59
C GLU A 99 3.83 5.53 -5.64
N LEU A 100 2.79 5.73 -4.82
CA LEU A 100 2.75 6.79 -3.80
C LEU A 100 3.86 6.60 -2.76
N ILE A 101 4.06 5.36 -2.29
CA ILE A 101 5.14 5.03 -1.33
C ILE A 101 6.51 5.31 -1.97
N ALA A 102 6.73 4.88 -3.21
CA ALA A 102 7.99 5.11 -3.92
C ALA A 102 8.27 6.61 -4.09
N LEU A 103 7.27 7.40 -4.49
CA LEU A 103 7.38 8.86 -4.60
C LEU A 103 7.68 9.53 -3.25
N ARG A 104 7.02 9.08 -2.18
CA ARG A 104 7.25 9.61 -0.83
C ARG A 104 8.66 9.32 -0.34
N ASN A 105 9.17 8.12 -0.59
CA ASN A 105 10.54 7.75 -0.24
C ASN A 105 11.56 8.56 -1.05
N ALA A 106 11.38 8.68 -2.36
CA ALA A 106 12.25 9.50 -3.21
C ALA A 106 12.28 10.98 -2.78
N LYS A 107 11.12 11.53 -2.40
CA LYS A 107 11.03 12.88 -1.84
C LYS A 107 11.78 13.01 -0.52
N LEU A 108 11.59 12.05 0.40
CA LEU A 108 12.26 12.06 1.70
C LEU A 108 13.78 11.96 1.54
N GLU A 109 14.27 11.10 0.62
CA GLU A 109 15.68 10.99 0.30
C GLU A 109 16.23 12.31 -0.27
N ALA A 110 15.51 12.96 -1.17
CA ALA A 110 15.90 14.27 -1.71
C ALA A 110 15.97 15.34 -0.60
N GLU A 111 14.99 15.39 0.30
CA GLU A 111 15.00 16.31 1.44
C GLU A 111 16.18 16.03 2.39
N LEU A 112 16.47 14.76 2.68
CA LEU A 112 17.64 14.35 3.46
C LEU A 112 18.96 14.76 2.80
N GLN A 113 19.08 14.60 1.48
CA GLN A 113 20.25 15.03 0.73
C GLN A 113 20.45 16.54 0.81
N VAL A 114 19.38 17.33 0.62
CA VAL A 114 19.44 18.79 0.78
C VAL A 114 19.88 19.17 2.20
N LYS A 115 19.35 18.49 3.23
CA LYS A 115 19.77 18.74 4.61
C LYS A 115 21.22 18.37 4.87
N ASN A 116 21.70 17.26 4.32
CA ASN A 116 23.11 16.87 4.40
C ASN A 116 24.04 17.87 3.70
N THR A 117 23.66 18.40 2.53
CA THR A 117 24.47 19.41 1.83
C THR A 117 24.48 20.75 2.56
N GLU A 118 23.35 21.18 3.13
CA GLU A 118 23.28 22.37 4.01
C GLU A 118 24.23 22.22 5.20
N LEU A 119 24.23 21.05 5.86
CA LEU A 119 25.14 20.76 6.98
C LEU A 119 26.62 20.77 6.55
N ALA A 120 26.95 20.12 5.44
CA ALA A 120 28.32 20.07 4.94
C ALA A 120 28.83 21.47 4.56
N SER A 121 27.99 22.30 3.93
CA SER A 121 28.29 23.69 3.61
C SER A 121 28.55 24.51 4.87
N ALA A 122 27.70 24.38 5.89
CA ALA A 122 27.89 25.04 7.18
C ALA A 122 29.23 24.62 7.83
N ALA A 123 29.54 23.33 7.83
CA ALA A 123 30.82 22.82 8.36
C ALA A 123 32.03 23.37 7.58
N LEU A 124 31.94 23.45 6.25
CA LEU A 124 33.01 23.97 5.41
C LEU A 124 33.23 25.48 5.62
N HIS A 125 32.15 26.25 5.80
CA HIS A 125 32.23 27.66 6.16
C HIS A 125 32.93 27.90 7.51
N LEU A 126 32.68 27.04 8.50
CA LEU A 126 33.36 27.11 9.79
C LEU A 126 34.87 26.87 9.65
N VAL A 127 35.26 25.90 8.82
CA VAL A 127 36.67 25.55 8.61
C VAL A 127 37.41 26.61 7.80
N GLN A 128 36.80 27.16 6.76
CA GLN A 128 37.37 28.30 6.04
C GLN A 128 37.61 29.51 6.96
N LYS A 129 36.67 29.80 7.87
CA LYS A 129 36.86 30.85 8.87
C LYS A 129 38.05 30.53 9.78
N SER A 130 38.20 29.29 10.24
CA SER A 130 39.34 28.87 11.08
C SER A 130 40.68 29.05 10.36
N ASP A 131 40.77 28.63 9.09
CA ASP A 131 41.98 28.77 8.26
C ASP A 131 42.39 30.24 8.05
N VAL A 132 41.41 31.11 7.76
CA VAL A 132 41.66 32.55 7.59
C VAL A 132 42.16 33.16 8.89
N LEU A 133 41.54 32.84 10.02
CA LEU A 133 41.98 33.30 11.34
C LEU A 133 43.40 32.83 11.66
N GLN A 134 43.74 31.58 11.31
CA GLN A 134 45.09 31.04 11.50
C GLN A 134 46.12 31.76 10.61
N LYS A 135 45.81 32.01 9.33
CA LYS A 135 46.69 32.77 8.43
C LYS A 135 46.92 34.21 8.90
N ILE A 136 45.87 34.89 9.37
CA ILE A 136 45.99 36.24 9.95
C ILE A 136 46.90 36.19 11.18
N LYS A 137 46.71 35.21 12.07
CA LYS A 137 47.55 35.00 13.25
C LYS A 137 49.03 34.77 12.88
N GLU A 138 49.29 33.94 11.88
CA GLU A 138 50.65 33.67 11.38
C GLU A 138 51.30 34.92 10.78
N GLN A 139 50.59 35.68 9.95
CA GLN A 139 51.10 36.94 9.39
C GLN A 139 51.39 37.98 10.47
N MET A 140 50.50 38.13 11.45
CA MET A 140 50.73 39.02 12.59
C MET A 140 51.90 38.55 13.47
N SER A 141 52.13 37.24 13.61
CA SER A 141 53.28 36.71 14.35
C SER A 141 54.62 36.98 13.65
N LYS A 142 54.64 36.91 12.31
CA LYS A 142 55.82 37.25 11.48
C LYS A 142 56.15 38.74 11.54
N LEU A 143 55.14 39.60 11.40
CA LEU A 143 55.29 41.05 11.55
C LEU A 143 55.88 41.46 12.91
N LYS A 144 55.56 40.70 13.98
CA LYS A 144 56.15 40.91 15.31
C LYS A 144 57.63 40.47 15.39
N GLN A 145 58.05 39.47 14.62
CA GLN A 145 59.44 39.00 14.58
C GLN A 145 60.34 39.91 13.73
N ASP A 146 59.82 40.42 12.61
CA ASP A 146 60.59 41.18 11.63
C ASP A 146 60.77 42.68 11.98
N ALA A 147 60.02 43.20 12.96
CA ALA A 147 60.13 44.58 13.44
C ALA A 147 60.18 44.66 14.99
N PRO A 148 61.36 44.47 15.62
CA PRO A 148 61.51 44.49 17.09
C PRO A 148 61.34 45.89 17.72
N SER A 149 61.33 46.94 16.89
CA SER A 149 61.42 48.34 17.30
C SER A 149 60.29 49.18 16.69
N MET A 150 59.08 49.05 17.23
CA MET A 150 58.14 50.16 17.26
C MET A 150 57.15 49.99 18.42
N SER A 151 56.87 51.10 19.09
CA SER A 151 56.17 51.21 20.36
C SER A 151 54.68 50.81 20.34
N ASP A 152 54.14 50.28 19.23
CA ASP A 152 52.71 49.95 19.06
C ASP A 152 52.42 48.44 19.03
N THR A 153 53.21 47.64 19.76
CA THR A 153 52.94 46.19 19.90
C THR A 153 51.68 45.88 20.73
N THR A 154 51.11 46.88 21.41
CA THR A 154 49.96 46.71 22.31
C THR A 154 48.68 46.45 21.53
N ASP A 155 48.44 47.16 20.43
CA ASP A 155 47.24 46.97 19.61
C ASP A 155 47.34 45.74 18.72
N LEU A 156 48.54 45.40 18.23
CA LEU A 156 48.81 44.10 17.62
C LEU A 156 48.60 42.93 18.60
N LYS A 157 49.05 43.07 19.86
CA LYS A 157 48.77 42.07 20.91
C LYS A 157 47.29 41.99 21.22
N LYS A 158 46.56 43.11 21.26
CA LYS A 158 45.11 43.11 21.46
C LYS A 158 44.41 42.42 20.29
N ILE A 159 44.72 42.77 19.04
CA ILE A 159 44.13 42.13 17.86
C ILE A 159 44.45 40.63 17.82
N LEU A 160 45.69 40.22 18.11
CA LEU A 160 46.06 38.81 18.26
C LEU A 160 45.31 38.11 19.41
N LYS A 161 45.00 38.84 20.48
CA LYS A 161 44.22 38.33 21.61
C LYS A 161 42.74 38.22 21.24
N THR A 162 42.15 39.23 20.59
CA THR A 162 40.77 39.21 20.09
C THR A 162 40.57 38.12 19.03
N LEU A 163 41.54 37.92 18.12
CA LEU A 163 41.55 36.80 17.16
C LEU A 163 41.70 35.43 17.83
N ASN A 164 42.47 35.34 18.92
CA ASN A 164 42.53 34.12 19.73
C ASN A 164 41.23 33.91 20.54
N GLU A 165 40.52 34.98 20.89
CA GLU A 165 39.23 34.94 21.59
C GLU A 165 38.05 34.62 20.64
N GLU A 166 38.13 34.98 19.35
CA GLU A 166 37.18 34.53 18.30
C GLU A 166 37.41 33.08 17.85
N ASN A 167 38.55 32.48 18.18
CA ASN A 167 38.89 31.09 17.92
C ASN A 167 38.27 30.13 18.95
N LYS A 168 37.00 30.36 19.33
CA LYS A 168 36.22 29.39 20.10
C LYS A 168 35.73 28.25 19.19
N ILE A 169 36.69 27.44 18.76
CA ILE A 169 36.46 26.15 18.10
C ILE A 169 35.54 25.26 18.94
N GLU A 170 35.54 25.43 20.27
CA GLU A 170 34.66 24.71 21.20
C GLU A 170 33.19 25.14 21.10
N GLU A 171 32.92 26.45 20.92
CA GLU A 171 31.55 26.98 20.78
C GLU A 171 30.95 26.62 19.42
N GLN A 172 31.77 26.63 18.37
CA GLN A 172 31.41 26.14 17.03
C GLN A 172 31.13 24.63 17.03
N TRP A 173 31.92 23.86 17.78
CA TRP A 173 31.68 22.42 17.94
C TRP A 173 30.40 22.14 18.73
N GLN A 174 30.07 22.94 19.72
CA GLN A 174 28.79 22.83 20.45
C GLN A 174 27.59 23.07 19.53
N GLN A 175 27.62 24.12 18.71
CA GLN A 175 26.54 24.40 17.74
C GLN A 175 26.43 23.29 16.70
N PHE A 176 27.56 22.82 16.15
CA PHE A 176 27.58 21.66 15.27
C PHE A 176 26.99 20.43 15.95
N SER A 177 27.43 20.09 17.17
CA SER A 177 27.00 18.88 17.88
C SER A 177 25.50 18.87 18.15
N GLN A 178 24.90 20.03 18.45
CA GLN A 178 23.46 20.16 18.64
C GLN A 178 22.69 19.91 17.33
N HIS A 179 23.09 20.56 16.24
CA HIS A 179 22.43 20.35 14.95
C HIS A 179 22.66 18.95 14.38
N PHE A 180 23.86 18.42 14.56
CA PHE A 180 24.21 17.06 14.15
C PHE A 180 23.35 16.02 14.87
N ASP A 181 23.16 16.11 16.19
CA ASP A 181 22.37 15.14 16.95
C ASP A 181 20.88 15.17 16.56
N VAL A 182 20.32 16.35 16.26
CA VAL A 182 18.94 16.46 15.75
C VAL A 182 18.76 15.71 14.43
N VAL A 183 19.75 15.74 13.55
CA VAL A 183 19.67 15.12 12.21
C VAL A 183 20.04 13.64 12.25
N HIS A 184 20.96 13.25 13.12
CA HIS A 184 21.45 11.87 13.26
C HIS A 184 20.92 11.18 14.51
N HIS A 185 19.66 11.41 14.87
CA HIS A 185 18.93 10.68 15.92
C HIS A 185 19.73 10.51 17.23
N ASP A 186 20.28 11.60 17.75
CA ASP A 186 21.09 11.66 18.98
C ASP A 186 22.36 10.79 18.94
N PHE A 187 22.98 10.62 17.77
CA PHE A 187 24.16 9.77 17.61
C PHE A 187 25.32 10.14 18.55
N LEU A 188 25.73 11.41 18.67
CA LEU A 188 26.85 11.79 19.54
C LEU A 188 26.52 11.55 21.00
N SER A 189 25.26 11.79 21.40
CA SER A 189 24.76 11.46 22.73
C SER A 189 24.85 9.95 22.99
N LYS A 190 24.33 9.11 22.10
CA LYS A 190 24.43 7.63 22.19
C LYS A 190 25.88 7.13 22.17
N LEU A 191 26.73 7.73 21.34
CA LEU A 191 28.15 7.42 21.23
C LEU A 191 28.87 7.73 22.55
N LYS A 192 28.60 8.88 23.18
CA LYS A 192 29.15 9.23 24.49
C LYS A 192 28.71 8.27 25.58
N THR A 193 27.45 7.83 25.57
CA THR A 193 26.94 6.86 26.55
C THR A 193 27.58 5.48 26.38
N LYS A 194 27.70 4.98 25.15
CA LYS A 194 28.29 3.65 24.87
C LYS A 194 29.82 3.64 25.01
N HIS A 195 30.49 4.74 24.65
CA HIS A 195 31.95 4.84 24.62
C HIS A 195 32.45 6.11 25.33
N PRO A 196 32.32 6.19 26.68
CA PRO A 196 32.67 7.39 27.44
C PRO A 196 34.17 7.73 27.44
N LYS A 197 35.03 6.78 27.05
CA LYS A 197 36.50 6.96 26.95
C LYS A 197 36.95 7.67 25.66
N LEU A 198 36.02 8.02 24.77
CA LEU A 198 36.35 8.75 23.54
C LEU A 198 36.70 10.21 23.84
N THR A 199 37.80 10.66 23.27
CA THR A 199 38.22 12.06 23.33
C THR A 199 37.32 12.93 22.43
N PRO A 200 37.25 14.25 22.67
CA PRO A 200 36.48 15.16 21.81
C PRO A 200 36.88 15.08 20.32
N ASN A 201 38.17 14.92 20.02
CA ASN A 201 38.64 14.78 18.64
C ASN A 201 38.23 13.45 18.00
N GLU A 202 38.14 12.37 18.78
CA GLU A 202 37.61 11.09 18.30
C GLU A 202 36.09 11.16 18.06
N GLN A 203 35.35 11.89 18.89
CA GLN A 203 33.92 12.16 18.68
C GLN A 203 33.69 12.99 17.41
N LYS A 204 34.52 14.03 17.19
CA LYS A 204 34.57 14.80 15.93
C LYS A 204 34.79 13.91 14.72
N LEU A 205 35.79 13.03 14.79
CA LEU A 205 36.08 12.07 13.73
C LEU A 205 34.87 11.15 13.47
N CYS A 206 34.21 10.62 14.50
CA CYS A 206 32.98 9.83 14.33
C CYS A 206 31.87 10.61 13.60
N ALA A 207 31.64 11.87 13.98
CA ALA A 207 30.64 12.71 13.33
C ALA A 207 30.94 12.89 11.84
N TYR A 208 32.18 13.24 11.49
CA TYR A 208 32.58 13.42 10.10
C TYR A 208 32.51 12.13 9.28
N LEU A 209 32.81 10.99 9.89
CA LEU A 209 32.62 9.68 9.27
C LEU A 209 31.15 9.36 9.03
N LYS A 210 30.27 9.68 9.98
CA LYS A 210 28.82 9.48 9.87
C LYS A 210 28.20 10.40 8.82
N MET A 211 28.77 11.59 8.59
CA MET A 211 28.44 12.48 7.46
C MET A 211 28.99 11.98 6.11
N ASN A 212 29.63 10.81 6.07
CA ASN A 212 30.23 10.21 4.87
C ASN A 212 31.29 11.10 4.19
N LEU A 213 32.01 11.92 4.97
CA LEU A 213 33.08 12.76 4.44
C LEU A 213 34.29 11.93 4.01
N THR A 214 34.93 12.34 2.93
CA THR A 214 36.16 11.71 2.43
C THR A 214 37.34 11.98 3.36
N THR A 215 38.33 11.10 3.35
CA THR A 215 39.57 11.27 4.14
C THR A 215 40.25 12.62 3.91
N LYS A 216 40.15 13.17 2.69
CA LYS A 216 40.71 14.49 2.34
C LYS A 216 39.93 15.64 2.97
N GLU A 217 38.60 15.57 2.94
CA GLU A 217 37.75 16.58 3.59
C GLU A 217 37.93 16.54 5.11
N ILE A 218 37.93 15.34 5.71
CA ILE A 218 38.19 15.19 7.16
C ILE A 218 39.55 15.78 7.54
N ALA A 219 40.58 15.57 6.72
CA ALA A 219 41.92 16.09 6.96
C ALA A 219 41.93 17.62 7.00
N GLN A 220 41.21 18.26 6.08
CA GLN A 220 41.02 19.71 6.07
C GLN A 220 40.26 20.17 7.31
N LEU A 221 39.13 19.52 7.65
CA LEU A 221 38.31 19.94 8.79
C LEU A 221 39.01 19.77 10.14
N MET A 222 39.85 18.74 10.26
CA MET A 222 40.61 18.46 11.48
C MET A 222 41.98 19.17 11.52
N ASN A 223 42.34 19.92 10.48
CA ASN A 223 43.65 20.55 10.31
C ASN A 223 44.83 19.57 10.53
N ILE A 224 44.75 18.40 9.89
CA ILE A 224 45.79 17.35 9.92
C ILE A 224 46.01 16.81 8.52
N THR A 225 47.06 16.00 8.32
CA THR A 225 47.30 15.36 7.03
C THR A 225 46.30 14.21 6.80
N PRO A 226 46.00 13.85 5.53
CA PRO A 226 45.19 12.67 5.21
C PRO A 226 45.70 11.39 5.87
N ARG A 227 47.04 11.25 5.96
CA ARG A 227 47.66 10.14 6.69
C ARG A 227 47.38 10.17 8.18
N GLY A 228 47.32 11.36 8.79
CA GLY A 228 46.90 11.55 10.18
C GLY A 228 45.45 11.12 10.42
N VAL A 229 44.56 11.34 9.45
CA VAL A 229 43.17 10.83 9.51
C VAL A 229 43.14 9.31 9.47
N GLU A 230 43.88 8.67 8.57
CA GLU A 230 43.96 7.20 8.49
C GLU A 230 44.42 6.57 9.81
N ILE A 231 45.47 7.12 10.41
CA ILE A 231 45.99 6.68 11.73
C ILE A 231 44.91 6.87 12.80
N SER A 232 44.21 7.99 12.79
CA SER A 232 43.13 8.26 13.75
C SER A 232 41.95 7.31 13.56
N ARG A 233 41.57 6.97 12.32
CA ARG A 233 40.56 5.94 12.02
C ARG A 233 40.96 4.56 12.53
N TYR A 234 42.23 4.18 12.37
CA TYR A 234 42.75 2.92 12.90
C TYR A 234 42.67 2.87 14.43
N ARG A 235 43.12 3.93 15.11
CA ARG A 235 43.04 4.04 16.59
C ARG A 235 41.59 4.01 17.06
N LEU A 236 40.71 4.76 16.39
CA LEU A 236 39.28 4.79 16.69
C LEU A 236 38.66 3.40 16.56
N ARG A 237 38.97 2.65 15.50
CA ARG A 237 38.50 1.28 15.30
C ARG A 237 38.89 0.36 16.46
N LYS A 238 40.13 0.46 16.94
CA LYS A 238 40.61 -0.33 18.08
C LYS A 238 39.90 0.06 19.38
N LYS A 239 39.67 1.35 19.61
CA LYS A 239 39.03 1.87 20.82
C LYS A 239 37.53 1.59 20.89
N LEU A 240 36.86 1.56 19.73
CA LEU A 240 35.46 1.18 19.58
C LEU A 240 35.25 -0.34 19.54
N GLU A 241 36.33 -1.14 19.59
CA GLU A 241 36.30 -2.60 19.56
C GLU A 241 35.52 -3.16 18.35
N VAL A 242 35.66 -2.51 17.19
CA VAL A 242 34.90 -2.86 15.98
C VAL A 242 35.25 -4.29 15.51
N PRO A 243 34.26 -5.19 15.35
CA PRO A 243 34.48 -6.57 14.95
C PRO A 243 35.29 -6.73 13.66
N ALA A 244 36.12 -7.78 13.59
CA ALA A 244 36.84 -8.13 12.38
C ALA A 244 35.83 -8.45 11.26
N GLY A 245 35.92 -7.74 10.12
CA GLY A 245 34.99 -7.87 8.99
C GLY A 245 33.91 -6.78 8.91
N MET A 246 33.64 -6.04 9.99
CA MET A 246 32.70 -4.91 9.94
C MET A 246 33.42 -3.61 9.54
N HIS A 247 32.92 -2.90 8.54
CA HIS A 247 33.46 -1.59 8.17
C HIS A 247 33.12 -0.55 9.26
N LEU A 248 34.06 0.38 9.53
CA LEU A 248 33.90 1.37 10.61
C LEU A 248 32.64 2.23 10.42
N PHE A 249 32.33 2.59 9.17
CA PHE A 249 31.10 3.33 8.85
C PHE A 249 29.85 2.56 9.31
N ASN A 250 29.72 1.29 8.92
CA ASN A 250 28.56 0.46 9.26
C ASN A 250 28.42 0.26 10.78
N PHE A 251 29.55 0.15 11.49
CA PHE A 251 29.53 0.08 12.95
C PHE A 251 28.97 1.35 13.60
N LEU A 252 29.39 2.52 13.12
CA LEU A 252 28.87 3.81 13.59
C LEU A 252 27.39 3.96 13.21
N ASP A 253 27.00 3.48 12.03
CA ASP A 253 25.62 3.54 11.56
C ASP A 253 24.66 2.76 12.47
N ALA A 254 25.11 1.62 13.01
CA ALA A 254 24.35 0.80 13.96
C ALA A 254 24.18 1.44 15.36
N ILE A 255 24.93 2.51 15.69
CA ILE A 255 24.78 3.23 16.97
C ILE A 255 23.60 4.20 16.94
N GLY A 256 23.20 4.66 15.76
CA GLY A 256 22.21 5.72 15.52
C GLY A 256 22.61 6.52 14.29
#